data_AF-A0A935RK67-F1
#
_entry.id   AF-A0A935RK67-F1
#
_cell.length_a   1.000
_cell.length_b   1.000
_cell.length_c   1.000
_cell.angle_alpha   90.00
_cell.angle_beta   90.00
_cell.angle_gamma   90.00
#
_symmetry.space_group_name_H-M   'P 1'
#
loop_
_entity.id
_entity.type
_entity.pdbx_description
1 polymer ?
#
loop_
_entity_poly.entity_id
_entity_poly.type
_entity_poly.pdbx_seq_one_letter_code
_entity_poly.pdbx_strand_id
1 'polypeptide(L)'
;MAVANSSFVGTGLADSWGVSAYAAGPVNFTVTNCEVANFDYGVMVYQGAGGSFNATASGCNIHGNTSYGLYTNATSTVAATCNWWGNVDGPNIAGNPSAGDDISTGATFSPWLDAVGGAC
;
A
#
# COMPACT_ATOMS: atom_id res chain seq x y z
N MET A 1 -4.08 -7.61 -12.65
CA MET A 1 -4.32 -8.46 -11.48
C MET A 1 -5.21 -7.71 -10.50
N ALA A 2 -6.22 -8.37 -9.96
CA ALA A 2 -7.07 -7.83 -8.91
C ALA A 2 -7.06 -8.77 -7.70
N VAL A 3 -6.89 -8.21 -6.51
CA VAL A 3 -6.91 -8.92 -5.23
C VAL A 3 -7.95 -8.24 -4.36
N ALA A 4 -8.93 -8.98 -3.85
CA ALA A 4 -10.00 -8.39 -3.07
C ALA A 4 -10.50 -9.30 -1.95
N ASN A 5 -10.91 -8.70 -0.82
CA ASN A 5 -11.50 -9.41 0.32
C ASN A 5 -10.61 -10.55 0.86
N SER A 6 -9.31 -10.31 0.88
CA SER A 6 -8.31 -11.30 1.25
C SER A 6 -7.47 -10.82 2.43
N SER A 7 -6.87 -11.76 3.16
CA SER A 7 -5.96 -11.46 4.27
C SER A 7 -4.58 -12.06 4.00
N PHE A 8 -3.56 -11.20 4.06
CA PHE A 8 -2.16 -11.54 3.96
C PHE A 8 -1.47 -10.97 5.20
N VAL A 9 -0.94 -11.85 6.05
CA VAL A 9 -0.28 -11.44 7.30
C VAL A 9 1.07 -12.13 7.37
N GLY A 10 2.14 -11.34 7.36
CA GLY A 10 3.50 -11.80 7.53
C GLY A 10 3.91 -11.89 9.00
N THR A 11 5.23 -12.00 9.23
CA THR A 11 5.83 -12.10 10.57
C THR A 11 6.82 -10.97 10.87
N GLY A 12 6.81 -9.89 10.08
CA GLY A 12 7.68 -8.72 10.23
C GLY A 12 9.15 -8.99 9.89
N LEU A 13 9.42 -10.02 9.08
CA LEU A 13 10.79 -10.31 8.65
C LEU A 13 11.22 -9.33 7.56
N ALA A 14 12.46 -8.86 7.63
CA ALA A 14 13.09 -8.11 6.56
C ALA A 14 13.07 -8.90 5.23
N ASP A 15 13.02 -8.18 4.11
CA ASP A 15 12.96 -8.79 2.77
C ASP A 15 11.72 -9.70 2.59
N SER A 16 10.59 -9.29 3.17
CA SER A 16 9.29 -9.94 2.97
C SER A 16 8.29 -9.00 2.31
N TRP A 17 7.49 -9.56 1.43
CA TRP A 17 6.53 -8.80 0.64
C TRP A 17 5.13 -9.37 0.80
N GLY A 18 4.16 -8.49 1.04
CA GLY A 18 2.74 -8.81 0.98
C GLY A 18 2.26 -8.87 -0.47
N VAL A 19 1.32 -8.00 -0.83
CA VAL A 19 0.74 -8.00 -2.18
C VAL A 19 1.61 -7.16 -3.12
N SER A 20 2.32 -7.83 -4.02
CA SER A 20 3.30 -7.17 -4.91
C SER A 20 3.02 -7.39 -6.39
N ALA A 21 3.33 -6.38 -7.20
CA ALA A 21 3.31 -6.47 -8.65
C ALA A 21 4.59 -5.89 -9.26
N TYR A 22 5.12 -6.59 -10.26
CA TYR A 22 6.23 -6.13 -11.10
C TYR A 22 5.75 -5.90 -12.53
N ALA A 23 6.08 -4.75 -13.13
CA ALA A 23 5.72 -4.43 -14.50
C ALA A 23 6.93 -4.48 -15.44
N ALA A 24 6.93 -5.44 -16.38
CA ALA A 24 7.79 -5.46 -17.57
C ALA A 24 7.09 -4.86 -18.82
N GLY A 25 5.84 -4.44 -18.67
CA GLY A 25 4.97 -3.83 -19.67
C GLY A 25 3.76 -3.19 -18.97
N PRO A 26 2.66 -2.89 -19.68
CA PRO A 26 1.48 -2.32 -19.05
C PRO A 26 0.81 -3.29 -18.06
N VAL A 27 0.61 -2.86 -16.81
CA VAL A 27 -0.05 -3.63 -15.75
C VAL A 27 -1.17 -2.84 -15.10
N ASN A 28 -2.37 -3.43 -15.06
CA ASN A 28 -3.44 -3.00 -14.17
C ASN A 28 -3.34 -3.79 -12.85
N PHE A 29 -3.21 -3.10 -11.72
CA PHE A 29 -3.05 -3.71 -10.40
C PHE A 29 -4.04 -3.10 -9.40
N THR A 30 -4.92 -3.93 -8.85
CA THR A 30 -5.96 -3.46 -7.93
C THR A 30 -5.95 -4.32 -6.67
N VAL A 31 -5.88 -3.67 -5.51
CA VAL A 31 -5.98 -4.29 -4.18
C VAL A 31 -7.12 -3.60 -3.44
N THR A 32 -8.17 -4.33 -3.07
CA THR A 32 -9.35 -3.71 -2.45
C THR A 32 -9.88 -4.51 -1.27
N ASN A 33 -10.24 -3.85 -0.18
CA ASN A 33 -10.83 -4.51 1.00
C ASN A 33 -9.98 -5.68 1.52
N CYS A 34 -8.65 -5.51 1.53
CA CYS A 34 -7.72 -6.53 1.99
C CYS A 34 -7.12 -6.17 3.35
N GLU A 35 -6.71 -7.19 4.08
CA GLU A 35 -5.82 -7.08 5.23
C GLU A 35 -4.39 -7.38 4.74
N VAL A 36 -3.46 -6.46 4.93
CA VAL A 36 -2.05 -6.57 4.53
C VAL A 36 -1.16 -6.07 5.67
N ALA A 37 -0.67 -6.99 6.49
CA ALA A 37 0.02 -6.63 7.72
C ALA A 37 1.30 -7.42 7.96
N ASN A 38 2.21 -6.82 8.73
CA ASN A 38 3.44 -7.46 9.23
C ASN A 38 4.35 -8.01 8.12
N PHE A 39 4.53 -7.28 7.02
CA PHE A 39 5.60 -7.53 6.04
C PHE A 39 6.68 -6.47 6.14
N ASP A 40 7.80 -6.65 5.44
CA ASP A 40 8.73 -5.54 5.24
C ASP A 40 8.09 -4.49 4.32
N TYR A 41 7.55 -4.96 3.20
CA TYR A 41 6.76 -4.19 2.25
C TYR A 41 5.34 -4.75 2.18
N GLY A 42 4.34 -4.00 2.63
CA GLY A 42 2.94 -4.41 2.62
C GLY A 42 2.41 -4.56 1.19
N VAL A 43 2.23 -3.43 0.50
CA VAL A 43 1.84 -3.36 -0.92
C VAL A 43 2.98 -2.79 -1.74
N MET A 44 3.39 -3.49 -2.80
CA MET A 44 4.49 -3.05 -3.66
C MET A 44 4.10 -2.93 -5.13
N VAL A 45 4.37 -1.77 -5.71
CA VAL A 45 4.21 -1.48 -7.15
C VAL A 45 5.59 -1.20 -7.74
N TYR A 46 6.20 -2.20 -8.37
CA TYR A 46 7.57 -2.08 -8.88
C TYR A 46 7.61 -2.02 -10.41
N GLN A 47 7.85 -0.84 -10.95
CA GLN A 47 8.00 -0.57 -12.38
C GLN A 47 9.39 -0.97 -12.85
N GLY A 48 9.45 -1.99 -13.70
CA GLY A 48 10.65 -2.36 -14.45
C GLY A 48 10.82 -1.51 -15.70
N ALA A 49 11.94 -1.70 -16.40
CA ALA A 49 12.23 -1.00 -17.64
C ALA A 49 11.15 -1.31 -18.71
N GLY A 50 10.57 -0.26 -19.30
CA GLY A 50 9.47 -0.39 -20.27
C GLY A 50 8.10 -0.75 -19.66
N GLY A 51 8.02 -0.90 -18.34
CA GLY A 51 6.78 -1.14 -17.62
C GLY A 51 5.94 0.13 -17.45
N SER A 52 4.65 -0.04 -17.16
CA SER A 52 3.77 1.03 -16.70
C SER A 52 2.67 0.47 -15.82
N PHE A 53 2.15 1.29 -14.91
CA PHE A 53 1.09 0.89 -14.00
C PHE A 53 -0.15 1.78 -14.11
N ASN A 54 -1.30 1.13 -14.04
CA ASN A 54 -2.51 1.69 -13.47
C ASN A 54 -2.78 0.91 -12.16
N ALA A 55 -2.51 1.55 -11.03
CA ALA A 55 -2.50 0.89 -9.72
C ALA A 55 -3.47 1.56 -8.74
N THR A 56 -4.21 0.72 -8.00
CA THR A 56 -5.13 1.15 -6.93
C THR A 56 -5.01 0.23 -5.73
N ALA A 57 -4.92 0.81 -4.54
CA ALA A 57 -5.07 0.13 -3.26
C ALA A 57 -6.13 0.91 -2.45
N SER A 58 -7.29 0.33 -2.16
CA SER A 58 -8.33 1.09 -1.44
C SER A 58 -9.19 0.22 -0.52
N GLY A 59 -9.73 0.82 0.54
CA GLY A 59 -10.52 0.08 1.53
C GLY A 59 -9.74 -0.97 2.30
N CYS A 60 -8.40 -0.97 2.23
CA CYS A 60 -7.56 -1.98 2.85
C CYS A 60 -7.12 -1.56 4.25
N ASN A 61 -6.82 -2.54 5.09
CA ASN A 61 -6.03 -2.34 6.30
C ASN A 61 -4.58 -2.70 5.98
N ILE A 62 -3.70 -1.71 5.99
CA ILE A 62 -2.29 -1.85 5.66
C ILE A 62 -1.50 -1.35 6.86
N HIS A 63 -1.03 -2.26 7.72
CA HIS A 63 -0.43 -1.84 8.99
C HIS A 63 0.63 -2.79 9.54
N GLY A 64 1.51 -2.25 10.39
CA GLY A 64 2.55 -3.03 11.05
C GLY A 64 3.64 -3.51 10.10
N ASN A 65 3.71 -2.93 8.89
CA ASN A 65 4.78 -3.22 7.94
C ASN A 65 6.05 -2.45 8.34
N THR A 66 7.22 -3.07 8.20
CA THR A 66 8.45 -2.58 8.84
C THR A 66 9.23 -1.56 8.02
N SER A 67 9.15 -1.60 6.70
CA SER A 67 9.76 -0.58 5.82
C SER A 67 8.72 0.32 5.17
N TYR A 68 7.69 -0.25 4.54
CA TYR A 68 6.62 0.50 3.90
C TYR A 68 5.30 -0.26 3.96
N GLY A 69 4.22 0.44 4.31
CA GLY A 69 2.86 -0.02 4.04
C GLY A 69 2.58 -0.06 2.54
N LEU A 70 2.97 1.00 1.81
CA LEU A 70 2.90 1.04 0.35
C LEU A 70 4.17 1.63 -0.25
N TYR A 71 4.86 0.81 -1.04
CA TYR A 71 6.01 1.23 -1.82
C TYR A 71 5.69 1.30 -3.31
N THR A 72 6.18 2.35 -3.96
CA THR A 72 6.17 2.44 -5.43
C THR A 72 7.37 3.21 -5.95
N ASN A 73 7.97 2.71 -7.04
CA ASN A 73 8.90 3.47 -7.88
C ASN A 73 8.25 3.87 -9.22
N ALA A 74 6.93 3.65 -9.37
CA ALA A 74 6.24 3.90 -10.61
C ALA A 74 6.18 5.40 -10.92
N THR A 75 6.27 5.76 -12.20
CA THR A 75 6.11 7.14 -12.67
C THR A 75 4.66 7.61 -12.61
N SER A 76 3.70 6.68 -12.68
CA SER A 76 2.29 6.95 -12.44
C SER A 76 1.98 6.94 -10.95
N THR A 77 1.08 7.83 -10.53
CA THR A 77 0.61 7.89 -9.15
C THR A 77 -0.28 6.69 -8.83
N VAL A 78 -0.02 6.03 -7.70
CA VAL A 78 -0.87 4.96 -7.17
C VAL A 78 -2.03 5.59 -6.40
N ALA A 79 -3.27 5.22 -6.75
CA ALA A 79 -4.44 5.64 -5.98
C ALA A 79 -4.53 4.78 -4.70
N ALA A 80 -4.27 5.37 -3.54
CA ALA A 80 -4.12 4.68 -2.26
C ALA A 80 -5.09 5.22 -1.18
N THR A 81 -6.31 5.60 -1.56
CA THR A 81 -7.28 6.26 -0.67
C THR A 81 -8.11 5.26 0.14
N CYS A 82 -8.65 5.73 1.25
CA CYS A 82 -9.49 4.97 2.18
C CYS A 82 -8.82 3.68 2.67
N ASN A 83 -7.53 3.74 2.99
CA ASN A 83 -6.83 2.66 3.66
C ASN A 83 -6.59 3.02 5.13
N TRP A 84 -6.56 2.02 6.00
CA TRP A 84 -6.08 2.15 7.38
C TRP A 84 -4.57 1.91 7.39
N TRP A 85 -3.81 2.84 7.95
CA TRP A 85 -2.34 2.80 7.92
C TRP A 85 -1.71 2.40 9.27
N GLY A 86 -2.49 1.82 10.19
CA GLY A 86 -2.03 1.52 11.55
C GLY A 86 -2.11 2.70 12.52
N ASN A 87 -2.48 3.89 12.05
CA ASN A 87 -2.63 5.07 12.91
C ASN A 87 -3.76 6.00 12.42
N VAL A 88 -4.45 6.63 13.38
CA VAL A 88 -5.56 7.56 13.14
C VAL A 88 -5.13 8.82 12.41
N ASP A 89 -3.88 9.25 12.63
CA ASP A 89 -3.26 10.39 11.95
C ASP A 89 -2.79 10.04 10.53
N GLY A 90 -3.10 8.83 10.04
CA GLY A 90 -2.82 8.37 8.68
C GLY A 90 -1.43 7.77 8.51
N PRO A 91 -0.95 7.62 7.26
CA PRO A 91 0.36 7.06 6.97
C PRO A 91 1.46 8.05 7.32
N ASN A 92 2.67 7.53 7.57
CA ASN A 92 3.83 8.38 7.74
C ASN A 92 4.44 8.74 6.38
N ILE A 93 4.46 10.03 6.07
CA ILE A 93 5.04 10.56 4.83
C ILE A 93 5.49 12.01 5.04
N ALA A 94 6.43 12.48 4.23
CA ALA A 94 6.79 13.90 4.19
C ALA A 94 5.53 14.76 3.97
N GLY A 95 5.24 15.67 4.91
CA GLY A 95 4.04 16.50 4.91
C GLY A 95 2.87 15.95 5.72
N ASN A 96 2.91 14.69 6.14
CA ASN A 96 2.03 14.09 7.16
C ASN A 96 2.84 13.16 8.08
N PRO A 97 3.70 13.69 8.97
CA PRO A 97 4.43 12.85 9.92
C PRO A 97 3.44 12.21 10.90
N SER A 98 3.43 10.88 10.98
CA SER A 98 2.57 10.11 11.90
C SER A 98 3.29 8.86 12.39
N ALA A 99 2.62 8.06 13.23
CA ALA A 99 3.09 6.73 13.61
C ALA A 99 2.43 5.59 12.80
N GLY A 100 1.79 5.93 11.68
CA GLY A 100 1.30 4.93 10.73
C GLY A 100 2.43 4.40 9.86
N ASP A 101 2.13 3.35 9.11
CA ASP A 101 3.07 2.75 8.17
C ASP A 101 3.54 3.77 7.13
N ASP A 102 4.82 3.69 6.76
CA ASP A 102 5.44 4.55 5.78
C ASP A 102 4.85 4.31 4.38
N ILE A 103 4.70 5.38 3.60
CA ILE A 103 4.33 5.28 2.19
C ILE A 103 5.27 6.09 1.30
N SER A 104 5.42 5.64 0.05
CA SER A 104 6.18 6.37 -0.97
C SER A 104 5.43 7.61 -1.47
N THR A 105 6.16 8.65 -1.87
CA THR A 105 5.61 9.92 -2.41
C THR A 105 4.82 9.76 -3.72
N GLY A 106 4.95 8.63 -4.40
CA GLY A 106 4.19 8.28 -5.61
C GLY A 106 2.76 7.79 -5.37
N ALA A 107 2.20 7.98 -4.16
CA ALA A 107 0.85 7.52 -3.81
C ALA A 107 -0.07 8.67 -3.34
N THR A 108 -1.33 8.66 -3.80
CA THR A 108 -2.39 9.52 -3.27
C THR A 108 -3.12 8.80 -2.15
N PHE A 109 -2.92 9.22 -0.90
CA PHE A 109 -3.33 8.46 0.29
C PHE A 109 -4.48 9.09 1.09
N SER A 110 -4.91 10.30 0.74
CA SER A 110 -5.98 11.03 1.42
C SER A 110 -7.26 11.03 0.57
N PRO A 111 -8.45 10.81 1.19
CA PRO A 111 -8.68 10.49 2.60
C PRO A 111 -8.17 9.09 3.00
N TRP A 112 -8.00 8.84 4.30
CA TRP A 112 -7.65 7.54 4.89
C TRP A 112 -8.68 7.13 5.95
N LEU A 113 -8.66 5.86 6.36
CA LEU A 113 -9.55 5.35 7.42
C LEU A 113 -9.07 5.80 8.81
N ASP A 114 -9.98 6.10 9.73
CA ASP A 114 -9.66 6.47 11.12
C ASP A 114 -9.47 5.26 12.06
N ALA A 115 -9.89 4.06 11.62
CA ALA A 115 -9.67 2.77 12.26
C ALA A 115 -9.86 1.62 11.25
N VAL A 116 -9.58 0.39 11.66
CA VAL A 116 -9.93 -0.81 10.87
C VAL A 116 -11.44 -0.83 10.60
N GLY A 117 -11.83 -0.77 9.33
CA GLY A 117 -13.23 -0.70 8.90
C GLY A 117 -13.95 0.60 9.32
N GLY A 118 -13.20 1.64 9.68
CA GLY A 118 -13.70 2.92 10.13
C GLY A 118 -14.22 3.82 9.00
N ALA A 119 -14.29 5.12 9.26
CA ALA A 119 -14.80 6.10 8.31
C ALA A 119 -13.72 6.61 7.35
N CYS A 120 -14.14 6.83 6.10
CA CYS A 120 -13.47 7.57 5.04
C CYS A 120 -14.54 8.50 4.40
#